data_AF-A0A497N9F5-F1
#
_entry.id   AF-A0A497N9F5-F1
#
_cell.length_a   1.000
_cell.length_b   1.000
_cell.length_c   1.000
_cell.angle_alpha   90.00
_cell.angle_beta   90.00
_cell.angle_gamma   90.00
#
_symmetry.space_group_name_H-M   'P 1'
#
loop_
_entity.id
_entity.type
_entity.pdbx_description
1 polymer ?
#
loop_
_entity_poly.entity_id
_entity_poly.type
_entity_poly.pdbx_seq_one_letter_code
_entity_poly.pdbx_strand_id
1 'polypeptide(L)'
;MCGKYVTVLECVDVSGFCPVYKVGSKVIIDECLIWRTDDCLVRYREDCPGSANCYPFLIDVAPYFRSLCRGVPPSELGIGGEDGQGYLTCKNLPVEWYLKKGHYTHGNVTFKVKLIPTKKNYNDEYDDELRERGMPPYGTATREG
;
A
#
# COMPACT_ATOMS: atom_id res chain seq x y z
N MET A 1 13.88 -3.57 18.82
CA MET A 1 14.38 -3.23 17.47
C MET A 1 13.20 -3.34 16.52
N CYS A 2 12.88 -2.28 15.74
CA CYS A 2 11.90 -2.41 14.66
C CYS A 2 12.42 -3.48 13.69
N GLY A 3 11.62 -4.53 13.44
CA GLY A 3 11.94 -5.49 12.40
C GLY A 3 11.71 -4.88 11.02
N LYS A 4 12.24 -5.52 9.98
CA LYS A 4 12.00 -5.12 8.59
C LYS A 4 10.94 -6.02 8.01
N TYR A 5 9.92 -5.41 7.41
CA TYR A 5 8.79 -6.14 6.87
C TYR A 5 8.41 -5.57 5.50
N VAL A 6 7.98 -6.47 4.62
CA VAL A 6 7.19 -6.13 3.45
C VAL A 6 5.72 -6.22 3.84
N THR A 7 4.95 -5.18 3.54
CA THR A 7 3.51 -5.16 3.81
C THR A 7 2.76 -5.63 2.58
N VAL A 8 1.87 -6.61 2.72
CA VAL A 8 0.97 -7.07 1.68
C VAL A 8 -0.45 -6.69 2.04
N LEU A 9 -1.11 -5.98 1.14
CA LEU A 9 -2.52 -5.62 1.22
C LEU A 9 -3.30 -6.50 0.24
N GLU A 10 -4.12 -7.42 0.75
CA GLU A 10 -4.96 -8.30 -0.05
C GLU A 10 -6.40 -7.79 -0.04
N CYS A 11 -6.95 -7.48 -1.21
CA CYS A 11 -8.35 -7.09 -1.34
C CYS A 11 -9.27 -8.26 -0.96
N VAL A 12 -9.97 -8.13 0.16
CA VAL A 12 -10.88 -9.17 0.67
C VAL A 12 -12.35 -8.85 0.43
N ASP A 13 -12.69 -7.58 0.22
CA ASP A 13 -14.06 -7.15 -0.05
C ASP A 13 -14.10 -5.89 -0.94
N VAL A 14 -15.15 -5.80 -1.76
CA VAL A 14 -15.46 -4.62 -2.58
C VAL A 14 -16.95 -4.30 -2.40
N SER A 15 -17.24 -3.24 -1.65
CA SER A 15 -18.59 -2.74 -1.48
C SER A 15 -18.90 -1.71 -2.58
N GLY A 16 -19.79 -2.06 -3.52
CA GLY A 16 -20.12 -1.22 -4.68
C GLY A 16 -19.31 -1.61 -5.92
N PHE A 17 -18.75 -0.63 -6.64
CA PHE A 17 -17.98 -0.87 -7.87
C PHE A 17 -16.60 -0.21 -7.84
N CYS A 18 -15.54 -1.00 -7.86
CA CYS A 18 -14.18 -0.51 -8.07
C CYS A 18 -13.67 -0.92 -9.46
N PRO A 19 -13.32 0.03 -10.35
CA PRO A 19 -12.73 -0.30 -11.65
C PRO A 19 -11.25 -0.69 -11.55
N VAL A 20 -10.68 -0.53 -10.35
CA VAL A 20 -9.25 -0.73 -10.09
C VAL A 20 -9.07 -2.09 -9.43
N TYR A 21 -9.58 -2.30 -8.22
CA TYR A 21 -9.35 -3.51 -7.44
C TYR A 21 -10.52 -4.49 -7.50
N LYS A 22 -10.20 -5.79 -7.46
CA LYS A 22 -11.14 -6.91 -7.32
C LYS A 22 -10.69 -7.80 -6.15
N VAL A 23 -11.61 -8.56 -5.56
CA VAL A 23 -11.27 -9.55 -4.51
C VAL A 23 -10.11 -10.44 -4.98
N GLY A 24 -9.12 -10.64 -4.12
CA GLY A 24 -7.87 -11.34 -4.41
C GLY A 24 -6.75 -10.47 -5.01
N SER A 25 -7.03 -9.21 -5.40
CA SER A 25 -5.97 -8.26 -5.80
C SER A 25 -4.99 -8.05 -4.66
N LYS A 26 -3.70 -7.94 -4.97
CA LYS A 26 -2.65 -7.67 -3.98
C LYS A 26 -1.89 -6.40 -4.30
N VAL A 27 -1.49 -5.71 -3.24
CA VAL A 27 -0.57 -4.57 -3.29
C VAL A 27 0.57 -4.86 -2.32
N ILE A 28 1.79 -4.73 -2.79
CA ILE A 28 3.01 -4.95 -2.01
C ILE A 28 3.62 -3.59 -1.71
N ILE A 29 3.92 -3.34 -0.44
CA ILE A 29 4.56 -2.12 0.02
C ILE A 29 5.87 -2.50 0.67
N ASP A 30 6.95 -2.02 0.07
CA ASP A 30 8.31 -2.18 0.54
C ASP A 30 8.88 -0.78 0.82
N GLU A 31 8.76 -0.38 2.10
CA GLU A 31 9.10 0.97 2.56
C GLU A 31 8.48 2.06 1.67
N CYS A 32 9.31 2.82 0.94
CA CYS A 32 8.87 3.96 0.14
C CYS A 32 8.20 3.56 -1.19
N LEU A 33 8.21 2.27 -1.55
CA LEU A 33 7.70 1.80 -2.83
C LEU A 33 6.43 0.98 -2.67
N ILE A 34 5.41 1.37 -3.45
CA ILE A 34 4.08 0.73 -3.47
C ILE A 34 3.88 0.10 -4.85
N TRP A 35 3.97 -1.23 -4.89
CA TRP A 35 3.88 -2.03 -6.09
C TRP A 35 2.51 -2.67 -6.22
N ARG A 36 1.89 -2.55 -7.39
CA ARG A 36 0.66 -3.29 -7.71
C ARG A 36 1.05 -4.62 -8.34
N THR A 37 0.50 -5.74 -7.87
CA THR A 37 0.79 -7.05 -8.48
C THR A 37 -0.17 -7.31 -9.65
N ASP A 38 0.20 -8.06 -10.69
CA ASP A 38 0.14 -9.54 -10.66
C ASP A 38 1.33 -10.27 -9.98
N ASP A 39 2.54 -9.67 -9.97
CA ASP A 39 3.70 -9.91 -9.07
C ASP A 39 4.71 -8.70 -9.13
N CYS A 40 4.17 -7.48 -9.22
CA CYS A 40 4.81 -6.13 -9.18
C CYS A 40 5.02 -5.40 -10.53
N LEU A 41 4.05 -4.58 -10.96
CA LEU A 41 4.25 -3.49 -11.91
C LEU A 41 3.46 -2.23 -11.51
N VAL A 42 4.15 -1.08 -11.54
CA VAL A 42 3.62 0.29 -11.36
C VAL A 42 3.76 1.02 -12.69
N ARG A 43 2.96 0.66 -13.70
CA ARG A 43 2.80 1.44 -14.95
C ARG A 43 1.46 1.13 -15.58
N TYR A 44 0.62 2.13 -15.79
CA TYR A 44 -0.60 1.98 -16.61
C TYR A 44 -0.20 1.46 -18.01
N ARG A 45 -0.71 0.29 -18.40
CA ARG A 45 -0.61 -0.20 -19.78
C ARG A 45 -2.01 -0.34 -20.37
N GLU A 46 -2.20 0.18 -21.57
CA GLU A 46 -3.50 0.14 -22.27
C GLU A 46 -3.97 -1.29 -22.55
N ASP A 47 -3.03 -2.23 -22.71
CA ASP A 47 -3.29 -3.65 -22.93
C ASP A 47 -3.51 -4.45 -21.63
N CYS A 48 -3.30 -3.82 -20.47
CA CYS A 48 -3.41 -4.47 -19.16
C CYS A 48 -4.07 -3.53 -18.13
N PRO A 49 -5.38 -3.24 -18.27
CA PRO A 49 -6.12 -2.42 -17.31
C PRO A 49 -5.98 -2.99 -15.89
N GLY A 50 -5.44 -2.18 -14.97
CA GLY A 50 -5.16 -2.60 -13.59
C GLY A 50 -3.67 -2.63 -13.21
N SER A 51 -2.76 -2.12 -14.04
CA SER A 51 -1.32 -2.16 -13.79
C SER A 51 -0.74 -0.96 -13.00
N ALA A 52 -1.59 -0.17 -12.35
CA ALA A 52 -1.19 0.95 -11.49
C ALA A 52 -2.15 1.12 -10.30
N ASN A 53 -1.63 1.62 -9.17
CA ASN A 53 -2.46 2.01 -8.03
C ASN A 53 -3.19 3.33 -8.35
N CYS A 54 -4.44 3.47 -7.89
CA CYS A 54 -5.16 4.73 -8.05
C CYS A 54 -4.79 5.74 -6.96
N TYR A 55 -4.88 7.03 -7.27
CA TYR A 55 -4.51 8.08 -6.33
C TYR A 55 -5.30 8.03 -5.00
N PRO A 56 -6.63 7.81 -4.99
CA PRO A 56 -7.37 7.69 -3.72
C PRO A 56 -6.83 6.59 -2.79
N PHE A 57 -6.50 5.43 -3.35
CA PHE A 57 -5.89 4.34 -2.58
C PHE A 57 -4.58 4.77 -1.92
N LEU A 58 -3.71 5.48 -2.67
CA LEU A 58 -2.44 5.95 -2.13
C LEU A 58 -2.65 6.90 -0.95
N ILE A 59 -3.65 7.78 -1.03
CA ILE A 59 -3.98 8.71 0.06
C ILE A 59 -4.45 7.97 1.33
N ASP A 60 -5.29 6.95 1.18
CA ASP A 60 -5.80 6.18 2.32
C ASP A 60 -4.73 5.30 2.98
N VAL A 61 -3.76 4.81 2.21
CA VAL A 61 -2.71 3.90 2.71
C VAL A 61 -1.47 4.64 3.21
N ALA A 62 -1.18 5.83 2.67
CA ALA A 62 0.01 6.62 3.00
C ALA A 62 0.28 6.83 4.50
N PRO A 63 -0.72 6.98 5.39
CA PRO A 63 -0.45 7.16 6.82
C PRO A 63 0.17 5.93 7.50
N TYR A 64 -0.04 4.73 6.94
CA TYR A 64 0.25 3.48 7.64
C TYR A 64 1.53 2.78 7.17
N PHE A 65 1.94 2.99 5.91
CA PHE A 65 2.91 2.11 5.26
C PHE A 65 4.26 2.03 5.98
N ARG A 66 4.80 3.15 6.49
CA ARG A 66 6.10 3.14 7.20
C ARG A 66 6.04 2.36 8.49
N SER A 67 4.99 2.55 9.28
CA SER A 67 4.82 1.84 10.55
C SER A 67 4.65 0.34 10.31
N LEU A 68 3.87 -0.03 9.29
CA LEU A 68 3.68 -1.42 8.90
C LEU A 68 4.99 -2.07 8.40
N CYS A 69 5.77 -1.39 7.55
CA CYS A 69 7.07 -1.90 7.08
C CYS A 69 8.12 -2.02 8.20
N ARG A 70 7.92 -1.30 9.32
CA ARG A 70 8.75 -1.38 10.54
C ARG A 70 8.24 -2.41 11.55
N GLY A 71 7.17 -3.12 11.22
CA GLY A 71 6.61 -4.18 12.05
C GLY A 71 5.73 -3.71 13.20
N VAL A 72 5.25 -2.47 13.17
CA VAL A 72 4.24 -2.02 14.14
C VAL A 72 2.96 -2.82 13.89
N PRO A 73 2.42 -3.53 14.90
CA PRO A 73 1.27 -4.38 14.69
C PRO A 73 0.02 -3.56 14.34
N PRO A 74 -0.89 -4.08 13.49
CA PRO A 74 -2.10 -3.36 13.10
C PRO A 74 -2.98 -2.87 14.26
N SER A 75 -3.01 -3.60 15.38
CA SER A 75 -3.76 -3.22 16.59
C SER A 75 -3.25 -1.92 17.21
N GLU A 76 -1.93 -1.69 17.24
CA GLU A 76 -1.33 -0.44 17.74
C GLU A 76 -1.59 0.75 16.80
N LEU A 77 -1.90 0.47 15.53
CA LEU A 77 -2.23 1.48 14.52
C LEU A 77 -3.73 1.79 14.44
N GLY A 78 -4.56 1.15 15.28
CA GLY A 78 -6.01 1.34 15.29
C GLY A 78 -6.73 0.74 14.07
N ILE A 79 -6.07 -0.16 13.35
CA ILE A 79 -6.61 -0.86 12.17
C ILE A 79 -6.74 -2.37 12.40
N GLY A 80 -6.66 -2.81 13.66
CA GLY A 80 -6.89 -4.20 14.05
C GLY A 80 -8.36 -4.59 13.94
N GLY A 81 -8.62 -5.74 13.33
CA GLY A 81 -9.93 -6.41 13.31
C GLY A 81 -10.08 -7.39 14.48
N GLU A 82 -11.31 -7.87 14.67
CA GLU A 82 -11.66 -8.81 15.74
C GLU A 82 -10.96 -10.17 15.63
N ASP A 83 -10.52 -10.54 14.43
CA ASP A 83 -9.74 -11.76 14.15
C ASP A 83 -8.22 -11.58 14.43
N GLY A 84 -7.83 -10.43 15.01
CA GLY A 84 -6.45 -10.08 15.30
C GLY A 84 -5.63 -9.68 14.06
N GLN A 85 -6.25 -9.52 12.90
CA GLN A 85 -5.59 -9.11 11.66
C GLN A 85 -5.72 -7.60 11.44
N GLY A 86 -4.96 -7.02 10.51
CA GLY A 86 -5.12 -5.61 10.13
C GLY A 86 -6.06 -5.44 8.94
N TYR A 87 -6.84 -4.36 8.90
CA TYR A 87 -7.69 -4.01 7.77
C TYR A 87 -7.58 -2.53 7.41
N LEU A 88 -7.37 -2.24 6.12
CA LEU A 88 -7.39 -0.90 5.56
C LEU A 88 -8.52 -0.79 4.55
N THR A 89 -9.21 0.34 4.52
CA THR A 89 -10.26 0.58 3.52
C THR A 89 -9.86 1.74 2.63
N CYS A 90 -9.75 1.50 1.33
CA CYS A 90 -9.74 2.59 0.35
C CYS A 90 -11.17 3.08 0.18
N LYS A 91 -11.40 4.37 0.41
CA LYS A 91 -12.71 5.00 0.33
C LYS A 91 -12.82 5.77 -0.96
N ASN A 92 -13.91 5.53 -1.69
CA ASN A 92 -14.25 6.38 -2.81
C ASN A 92 -15.71 6.82 -2.64
N LEU A 93 -15.89 8.14 -2.52
CA LEU A 93 -17.20 8.70 -2.19
C LEU A 93 -18.17 8.43 -3.35
N PRO A 94 -19.40 7.96 -3.05
CA PRO A 94 -20.41 7.83 -4.07
C PRO A 94 -20.77 9.24 -4.60
N VAL A 95 -20.92 9.34 -5.92
CA VAL A 95 -21.42 10.57 -6.55
C VAL A 95 -22.92 10.40 -6.74
N GLU A 96 -23.71 11.12 -5.94
CA GLU A 96 -25.18 11.03 -5.88
C GLU A 96 -25.86 11.12 -7.26
N TRP A 97 -25.29 11.90 -8.18
CA TRP A 97 -25.78 12.04 -9.55
C TRP A 97 -25.80 10.72 -10.33
N TYR A 98 -24.81 9.85 -10.14
CA TYR A 98 -24.78 8.54 -10.79
C TYR A 98 -25.77 7.55 -10.17
N LEU A 99 -25.93 7.60 -8.84
CA LEU A 99 -26.93 6.79 -8.13
C LEU A 99 -28.34 7.10 -8.63
N LYS A 100 -28.66 8.39 -8.83
CA LYS A 100 -29.94 8.83 -9.40
C LYS A 100 -30.20 8.32 -10.83
N LYS A 101 -29.14 7.91 -11.53
CA LYS A 101 -29.22 7.30 -12.88
C LYS A 101 -29.20 5.77 -12.86
N GLY A 102 -29.29 5.14 -11.67
CA GLY A 102 -29.23 3.69 -11.52
C GLY A 102 -27.83 3.12 -11.69
N HIS A 103 -26.78 3.95 -11.67
CA HIS A 103 -25.40 3.48 -11.72
C HIS A 103 -24.81 3.42 -10.32
N TYR A 104 -24.27 2.27 -9.94
CA TYR A 104 -23.33 2.18 -8.83
C TYR A 104 -21.97 2.67 -9.31
N THR A 105 -21.64 3.92 -9.00
CA THR A 105 -20.29 4.43 -9.22
C THR A 105 -19.53 4.41 -7.93
N HIS A 106 -18.37 3.76 -7.98
CA HIS A 106 -17.34 3.79 -6.96
C HIS A 106 -17.71 2.96 -5.75
N GLY A 107 -16.70 2.28 -5.21
CA GLY A 107 -16.88 1.31 -4.14
C GLY A 107 -15.74 1.40 -3.16
N ASN A 108 -16.05 1.09 -1.91
CA ASN A 108 -15.03 0.96 -0.87
C ASN A 108 -14.36 -0.40 -1.03
N VAL A 109 -13.04 -0.41 -0.96
CA VAL A 109 -12.25 -1.63 -1.10
C VAL A 109 -11.58 -1.92 0.24
N THR A 110 -11.86 -3.09 0.81
CA THR A 110 -11.26 -3.52 2.06
C THR A 110 -10.07 -4.43 1.79
N PHE A 111 -8.93 -4.06 2.36
CA PHE A 111 -7.68 -4.80 2.26
C PHE A 111 -7.32 -5.41 3.62
N LYS A 112 -7.04 -6.72 3.63
CA LYS A 112 -6.41 -7.40 4.74
C LYS A 112 -4.90 -7.16 4.71
N VAL A 113 -4.33 -6.80 5.85
CA VAL A 113 -2.91 -6.52 6.02
C VAL A 113 -2.17 -7.78 6.45
N LYS A 114 -1.08 -8.10 5.75
CA LYS A 114 -0.12 -9.13 6.12
C LYS A 114 1.29 -8.56 6.15
N LEU A 115 2.01 -8.78 7.24
CA LEU A 115 3.41 -8.39 7.39
C LEU A 115 4.32 -9.59 7.12
N ILE A 116 5.24 -9.47 6.17
CA ILE A 116 6.20 -10.51 5.81
C ILE A 116 7.58 -10.06 6.27
N PRO A 117 8.22 -10.75 7.25
CA PRO A 117 9.58 -10.42 7.67
C PRO A 117 10.57 -10.50 6.50
N THR A 118 11.48 -9.53 6.43
CA THR A 118 12.57 -9.51 5.45
C THR A 118 13.91 -9.19 6.10
N LYS A 119 15.01 -9.58 5.45
CA LYS A 119 16.38 -9.22 5.88
C LYS A 119 16.77 -7.81 5.41
N LYS A 120 16.30 -7.41 4.23
CA LYS A 120 16.51 -6.11 3.61
C LYS A 120 15.21 -5.60 3.00
N ASN A 121 15.01 -4.30 3.08
CA ASN A 121 13.94 -3.58 2.39
C ASN A 121 14.52 -2.64 1.34
N TYR A 122 13.67 -1.96 0.58
CA TYR A 122 14.13 -1.05 -0.48
C TYR A 122 15.10 0.04 0.01
N ASN A 123 14.87 0.60 1.21
CA ASN A 123 15.77 1.64 1.74
C ASN A 123 17.17 1.08 2.05
N ASP A 124 17.30 -0.17 2.47
CA ASP A 124 18.61 -0.78 2.69
C ASP A 124 19.37 -0.96 1.37
N GLU A 125 18.68 -1.39 0.31
CA GLU A 125 19.26 -1.54 -1.02
C GLU A 125 19.69 -0.18 -1.58
N TYR A 126 18.86 0.83 -1.40
CA TYR A 126 19.18 2.19 -1.80
C TYR A 126 20.35 2.78 -0.99
N ASP A 127 20.41 2.51 0.32
CA ASP A 127 21.55 2.92 1.16
C ASP A 127 22.85 2.21 0.76
N ASP A 128 22.80 0.95 0.36
CA ASP A 128 23.97 0.23 -0.18
C ASP A 128 24.44 0.86 -1.50
N GLU A 129 23.52 1.18 -2.41
CA GLU A 129 23.83 1.89 -3.66
C GLU A 129 24.47 3.27 -3.40
N LEU A 130 23.95 4.02 -2.42
CA LEU A 130 24.53 5.31 -2.03
C LEU A 130 25.95 5.14 -1.49
N ARG A 131 26.19 4.13 -0.65
CA ARG A 131 27.54 3.83 -0.12
C ARG A 131 28.52 3.48 -1.24
N GLU A 132 28.10 2.66 -2.21
CA GLU A 132 28.91 2.32 -3.39
C GLU A 132 29.29 3.56 -4.21
N ARG A 133 28.40 4.57 -4.25
CA ARG A 133 28.64 5.87 -4.89
C ARG A 133 29.42 6.85 -4.02
N GLY A 134 29.86 6.47 -2.82
CA GLY A 134 30.54 7.35 -1.86
C GLY A 134 29.63 8.43 -1.26
N MET A 135 28.32 8.23 -1.30
CA MET A 135 27.31 9.13 -0.76
C MET A 135 26.82 8.65 0.62
N PRO A 136 26.39 9.57 1.50
CA PRO A 136 25.79 9.19 2.78
C PRO A 136 24.44 8.47 2.55
N PRO A 137 24.08 7.46 3.38
CA PRO A 137 22.76 6.84 3.40
C PRO A 137 21.60 7.86 3.46
N TYR A 138 20.45 7.51 2.90
CA TYR A 138 19.28 8.39 2.73
C TYR A 138 18.83 9.03 4.06
N GLY A 139 18.88 8.27 5.16
CA GLY A 139 18.50 8.75 6.49
C GLY A 139 19.59 9.51 7.26
N THR A 140 20.80 9.61 6.71
CA THR A 140 21.98 10.19 7.39
C THR A 140 22.36 11.57 6.86
N ALA A 141 21.65 12.07 5.86
CA ALA A 141 21.80 13.46 5.40
C ALA A 141 21.22 14.43 6.44
N THR A 142 21.89 14.56 7.58
CA THR A 142 21.71 15.73 8.44
C THR A 142 22.48 16.87 7.78
N ARG A 143 21.78 17.94 7.40
CA ARG A 143 22.44 19.24 7.24
C ARG A 143 23.09 19.53 8.59
N GLU A 144 24.39 19.36 8.72
CA GLU A 144 25.15 20.10 9.71
C GLU A 144 24.92 21.57 9.34
N GLY A 145 24.07 22.23 10.13
CA GLY A 145 23.83 23.66 10.09
C GLY A 145 24.67 24.35 11.14
#